data_AF-A0A960CG05-F1
#
_entry.id   AF-A0A960CG05-F1
#
_cell.length_a   1.000
_cell.length_b   1.000
_cell.length_c   1.000
_cell.angle_alpha   90.00
_cell.angle_beta   90.00
_cell.angle_gamma   90.00
#
_symmetry.space_group_name_H-M   'P 1'
#
loop_
_entity.id
_entity.type
_entity.pdbx_description
1 polymer ?
#
loop_
_entity_poly.entity_id
_entity_poly.type
_entity_poly.pdbx_seq_one_letter_code
_entity_poly.pdbx_strand_id
1 'polypeptide(L)' 'RRYKANLEKLHSGDVMKVAEVVRDLWRRERDRGLSAGEKRMLAKARQILVGELALAENTDDAKAEIILDEVLAAAS' A
#
# COMPACT_ATOMS: atom_id res chain seq x y z
N ARG A 1 -3.72 12.49 13.87
CA ARG A 1 -2.23 12.33 13.96
C ARG A 1 -1.71 11.28 12.97
N ARG A 2 -2.18 10.02 12.99
CA ARG A 2 -1.71 8.96 12.07
C ARG A 2 -1.92 9.26 10.58
N TYR A 3 -3.07 9.82 10.19
CA TYR A 3 -3.33 10.18 8.78
C TYR A 3 -2.26 11.13 8.21
N LYS A 4 -1.87 12.16 8.98
CA LYS A 4 -0.83 13.11 8.57
C LYS A 4 0.54 12.43 8.41
N ALA A 5 0.90 11.55 9.35
CA ALA A 5 2.15 10.78 9.26
C ALA A 5 2.16 9.83 8.05
N ASN A 6 1.04 9.17 7.75
CA ASN A 6 0.94 8.32 6.55
C ASN A 6 1.03 9.16 5.27
N LEU A 7 0.46 10.37 5.26
CA LEU A 7 0.59 11.28 4.12
C LEU A 7 2.04 11.73 3.90
N GLU A 8 2.77 12.06 4.97
CA GLU A 8 4.20 12.40 4.91
C GLU A 8 5.03 11.22 4.39
N LYS A 9 4.73 9.99 4.82
CA LYS A 9 5.35 8.77 4.29
C LYS A 9 5.10 8.60 2.79
N LEU A 10 3.86 8.80 2.33
CA LEU A 10 3.52 8.69 0.91
C LEU A 10 4.19 9.75 0.05
N HIS A 11 4.45 10.94 0.58
CA HIS A 11 5.11 12.02 -0.15
C HIS A 11 6.64 11.97 -0.06
N SER A 12 7.21 11.03 0.71
CA SER A 12 8.65 10.94 0.91
C SER A 12 9.42 10.35 -0.27
N GLY A 13 8.73 9.67 -1.20
CA GLY A 13 9.37 8.95 -2.32
C GLY A 13 10.10 7.66 -1.90
N ASP A 14 10.06 7.30 -0.62
CA ASP A 14 10.68 6.09 -0.10
C ASP A 14 9.71 4.91 -0.16
N VAL A 15 10.01 3.95 -1.04
CA VAL A 15 9.18 2.75 -1.27
C VAL A 15 8.93 1.95 0.00
N MET A 16 9.91 1.90 0.93
CA MET A 16 9.75 1.18 2.19
C MET A 16 8.71 1.84 3.08
N LYS A 17 8.67 3.18 3.09
CA LYS A 17 7.64 3.93 3.83
C LYS A 17 6.27 3.80 3.19
N VAL A 18 6.18 3.72 1.87
CA VAL A 18 4.91 3.43 1.17
C VAL A 18 4.41 2.03 1.54
N ALA A 19 5.29 1.03 1.54
CA ALA A 19 4.96 -0.35 1.92
C ALA A 19 4.45 -0.45 3.36
N GLU A 20 5.04 0.29 4.30
CA GLU A 20 4.53 0.40 5.67
C GLU A 20 3.09 0.93 5.71
N VAL A 21 2.78 1.98 4.94
CA VAL A 21 1.42 2.55 4.89
C VAL A 21 0.42 1.55 4.32
N VAL A 22 0.78 0.83 3.24
CA VAL A 22 -0.06 -0.22 2.65
C VAL A 22 -0.34 -1.31 3.69
N ARG A 23 0.71 -1.88 4.29
CA ARG A 23 0.59 -2.94 5.30
C ARG A 23 -0.29 -2.53 6.47
N ASP A 24 -0.06 -1.36 7.04
CA ASP A 24 -0.75 -0.91 8.25
C ASP A 24 -2.23 -0.60 7.97
N LEU A 25 -2.55 0.00 6.81
CA LEU A 25 -3.93 0.28 6.42
C LEU A 25 -4.68 -0.98 6.01
N TRP A 26 -4.02 -1.91 5.32
CA TRP A 26 -4.61 -3.18 4.91
C TRP A 26 -4.98 -4.06 6.10
N ARG A 27 -4.08 -4.20 7.08
CA ARG A 27 -4.39 -4.90 8.34
C ARG A 27 -5.56 -4.24 9.08
N ARG A 28 -5.54 -2.91 9.17
CA ARG A 28 -6.60 -2.17 9.84
C ARG A 28 -7.96 -2.36 9.15
N GLU A 29 -8.00 -2.40 7.83
CA GLU A 29 -9.24 -2.63 7.08
C GLU A 29 -9.92 -3.93 7.50
N ARG A 30 -9.13 -5.00 7.66
CA ARG A 30 -9.62 -6.31 8.10
C ARG A 30 -10.05 -6.33 9.56
N ASP A 31 -9.34 -5.64 10.44
CA ASP A 31 -9.62 -5.68 11.88
C ASP A 31 -10.82 -4.82 12.27
N ARG A 32 -10.89 -3.58 11.77
CA ARG A 32 -11.82 -2.54 12.25
C ARG A 32 -12.46 -1.71 11.15
N GLY A 33 -12.11 -1.95 9.89
CA GLY A 33 -12.50 -1.12 8.77
C GLY A 33 -11.74 0.21 8.66
N LEU A 34 -11.89 0.86 7.52
CA LEU A 34 -11.27 2.14 7.18
C LEU A 34 -12.34 3.22 6.93
N SER A 35 -12.02 4.45 7.32
CA SER A 35 -12.77 5.63 6.89
C SER A 35 -12.61 5.87 5.38
N ALA A 36 -13.51 6.65 4.76
CA ALA A 36 -13.41 6.98 3.34
C ALA A 36 -12.07 7.64 2.96
N GLY A 37 -11.50 8.46 3.86
CA GLY A 37 -10.17 9.06 3.67
C GLY A 37 -9.05 8.03 3.70
N GLU A 38 -9.11 7.09 4.64
CA GLU A 38 -8.11 6.01 4.74
C GLU A 38 -8.21 5.02 3.57
N LYS A 39 -9.42 4.72 3.08
CA LYS A 39 -9.59 3.89 1.87
C LYS A 39 -8.94 4.52 0.65
N ARG A 40 -9.15 5.82 0.44
CA ARG A 40 -8.48 6.57 -0.65
C ARG A 40 -6.96 6.58 -0.48
N MET A 41 -6.49 6.71 0.75
CA MET A 41 -5.06 6.66 1.06
C MET A 41 -4.47 5.28 0.77
N LEU A 42 -5.15 4.19 1.16
CA LEU A 42 -4.72 2.82 0.86
C LEU A 42 -4.68 2.58 -0.65
N ALA A 43 -5.71 2.99 -1.39
CA ALA A 43 -5.74 2.86 -2.84
C ALA A 43 -4.55 3.57 -3.50
N LYS A 44 -4.27 4.82 -3.11
CA LYS A 44 -3.11 5.57 -3.61
C LYS A 44 -1.78 4.91 -3.23
N ALA A 45 -1.65 4.42 -2.00
CA ALA A 45 -0.45 3.74 -1.54
C ALA A 45 -0.19 2.44 -2.31
N ARG A 46 -1.25 1.66 -2.58
CA ARG A 46 -1.18 0.44 -3.41
C ARG A 46 -0.75 0.77 -4.83
N GLN A 47 -1.34 1.77 -5.47
CA GLN A 47 -0.95 2.16 -6.83
C GLN A 47 0.53 2.51 -6.95
N ILE A 48 1.08 3.27 -5.99
CA ILE A 48 2.51 3.61 -5.97
C ILE A 48 3.34 2.33 -5.83
N LEU A 49 3.01 1.48 -4.85
CA LEU A 49 3.76 0.27 -4.59
C LEU A 49 3.71 -0.75 -5.74
N VAL A 50 2.56 -0.88 -6.41
CA VAL A 50 2.38 -1.73 -7.60
C VAL A 50 3.26 -1.22 -8.74
N GLY A 51 3.31 0.10 -8.99
CA GLY A 51 4.18 0.66 -10.02
C GLY A 51 5.67 0.41 -9.75
N GLU A 52 6.11 0.58 -8.51
CA GLU A 52 7.50 0.27 -8.11
C GLU A 52 7.81 -1.22 -8.28
N LEU A 53 6.88 -2.10 -7.90
CA LEU A 53 7.04 -3.55 -8.02
C LEU A 53 7.04 -4.00 -9.49
N ALA A 54 6.16 -3.44 -10.31
CA ALA A 54 6.10 -3.70 -11.75
C ALA A 54 7.43 -3.33 -12.43
N LEU A 55 8.00 -2.18 -12.07
CA LEU A 55 9.32 -1.75 -12.56
C LEU A 55 10.45 -2.67 -12.06
N ALA A 56 10.44 -3.05 -10.78
CA ALA A 56 11.48 -3.88 -10.18
C ALA A 56 11.49 -5.31 -10.75
N GLU A 57 10.32 -5.90 -10.96
CA GLU A 57 10.14 -7.26 -11.46
C GLU A 57 10.04 -7.34 -13.00
N ASN A 58 10.15 -6.19 -13.69
CA ASN A 58 9.99 -6.07 -15.14
C ASN A 58 8.70 -6.75 -15.65
N THR A 59 7.59 -6.43 -14.99
CA THR A 59 6.25 -7.00 -15.24
C THR A 59 5.22 -5.88 -15.41
N ASP A 60 4.00 -6.25 -15.81
CA ASP A 60 2.87 -5.33 -15.86
C ASP A 60 2.22 -5.11 -14.48
N ASP A 61 1.50 -3.99 -14.34
CA ASP A 61 0.79 -3.61 -13.11
C ASP A 61 -0.19 -4.69 -12.64
N ALA A 62 -0.83 -5.40 -13.56
CA ALA A 62 -1.82 -6.43 -13.22
C ALA A 62 -1.17 -7.63 -12.50
N LYS A 63 -0.01 -8.09 -12.98
CA LYS A 63 0.77 -9.14 -12.32
C LYS A 63 1.37 -8.65 -11.01
N ALA A 64 1.88 -7.42 -10.97
CA ALA A 64 2.42 -6.84 -9.73
C ALA A 64 1.34 -6.69 -8.65
N GLU A 65 0.11 -6.35 -9.04
CA GLU A 65 -1.02 -6.28 -8.11
C GLU A 65 -1.39 -7.66 -7.53
N ILE A 66 -1.36 -8.72 -8.35
CA ILE A 66 -1.54 -10.11 -7.87
C ILE A 66 -0.45 -10.48 -6.86
N ILE A 67 0.82 -10.22 -7.17
CA ILE A 67 1.95 -10.50 -6.26
C ILE A 67 1.77 -9.75 -4.94
N LEU A 68 1.38 -8.48 -4.99
CA LEU A 68 1.14 -7.68 -3.80
C LEU A 68 0.01 -8.26 -2.94
N ASP A 69 -1.09 -8.69 -3.55
CA ASP A 69 -2.21 -9.28 -2.83
C ASP A 69 -1.86 -10.65 -2.21
N GLU A 70 -1.07 -11.48 -2.90
CA GLU A 70 -0.56 -12.75 -2.37
C GLU A 70 0.34 -12.53 -1.15
N VAL A 71 1.27 -11.58 -1.22
CA VAL A 71 2.18 -11.23 -0.12
C VAL A 71 1.41 -10.68 1.07
N LEU A 72 0.43 -9.80 0.84
CA LEU A 72 -0.42 -9.27 1.90
C LEU A 72 -1.23 -10.37 2.58
N ALA A 73 -1.86 -11.26 1.79
CA ALA A 73 -2.61 -12.41 2.30
C ALA A 73 -1.73 -13.35 3.17
N ALA A 74 -0.50 -13.62 2.74
CA ALA A 74 0.45 -14.43 3.50
C ALA A 74 0.97 -13.75 4.78
N ALA A 75 1.02 -12.42 4.81
CA ALA A 75 1.52 -11.63 5.95
C ALA A 75 0.46 -11.34 7.04
N SER A 76 -0.67 -12.06 7.00
CA SER A 76 -1.84 -11.90 7.89
C SER A 76 -1.87 -12.93 8.99
#